data_AF-A0A8X7VJ71-F1
#
_entry.id   AF-A0A8X7VJ71-F1
#
_cell.length_a   1.000
_cell.length_b   1.000
_cell.length_c   1.000
_cell.angle_alpha   90.00
_cell.angle_beta   90.00
_cell.angle_gamma   90.00
#
_symmetry.space_group_name_H-M   'P 1'
#
loop_
_entity.id
_entity.type
_entity.pdbx_description
1 polymer ?
#
loop_
_entity_poly.entity_id
_entity_poly.type
_entity_poly.pdbx_seq_one_letter_code
_entity_poly.pdbx_strand_id
1 'polypeptide(L)'
;MRVFFEGGCPKILNFAGDDQFIINPNTKAIDLFECPRGLDERSPMISCKESNGSLKTYNVFGSTHPSQYCSKVGEIPMLISAVNALHQSNESNQTLKMALEKGFEMRYTIDKEICRDCASSSGTCGSDIRSDKFRCLCSDKPYKSSCQDVQG
;
A
#
# COMPACT_ATOMS: atom_id res chain seq x y z
N MET A 1 -4.38 4.04 -1.76
CA MET A 1 -3.84 4.70 -0.56
C MET A 1 -2.74 5.66 -1.02
N ARG A 2 -2.81 6.97 -0.76
CA ARG A 2 -1.64 7.84 -0.94
C ARG A 2 -0.72 7.59 0.25
N VAL A 3 0.53 7.25 0.01
CA VAL A 3 1.50 7.04 1.09
C VAL A 3 1.85 8.42 1.66
N PHE A 4 1.12 8.83 2.69
CA PHE A 4 1.47 9.99 3.49
C PHE A 4 2.54 9.56 4.47
N PHE A 5 3.80 9.83 4.14
CA PHE A 5 4.85 9.86 5.13
C PHE A 5 4.58 11.09 6.01
N GLU A 6 3.94 10.91 7.17
CA GLU A 6 3.78 11.95 8.18
C GLU A 6 5.16 12.35 8.75
N GLY A 7 5.97 13.03 7.95
CA GLY A 7 7.21 13.70 8.35
C GLY A 7 8.36 12.81 8.84
N GLY A 8 8.23 11.48 8.83
CA GLY A 8 9.26 10.55 9.30
C GLY A 8 9.64 9.51 8.25
N CYS A 9 10.90 9.08 8.27
CA CYS A 9 11.32 7.90 7.54
C CYS A 9 10.56 6.66 8.03
N PRO A 10 10.00 5.85 7.12
CA PRO A 10 9.23 4.69 7.52
C PRO A 10 10.15 3.66 8.19
N LYS A 11 9.79 3.24 9.41
CA LYS A 11 10.63 2.36 10.23
C LYS A 11 10.60 0.91 9.77
N ILE A 12 9.47 0.47 9.20
CA ILE A 12 9.27 -0.82 8.54
C ILE A 12 8.23 -0.59 7.45
N LEU A 13 8.61 -0.82 6.18
CA LEU A 13 7.70 -0.79 5.04
C LEU A 13 7.28 -2.22 4.70
N ASN A 14 6.70 -2.93 5.66
CA ASN A 14 6.17 -4.26 5.41
C ASN A 14 4.69 -4.14 5.11
N PHE A 15 4.37 -3.99 3.83
CA PHE A 15 2.99 -3.88 3.36
C PHE A 15 2.48 -5.26 2.92
N ALA A 16 2.36 -6.19 3.86
CA ALA A 16 1.85 -7.53 3.58
C ALA A 16 0.31 -7.58 3.37
N GLY A 17 -0.38 -6.46 3.59
CA GLY A 17 -1.82 -6.45 3.84
C GLY A 17 -2.11 -6.85 5.29
N ASP A 18 -3.22 -6.35 5.83
CA ASP A 18 -3.68 -6.69 7.17
C ASP A 18 -5.19 -6.89 7.14
N ASP A 19 -5.65 -7.91 7.87
CA ASP A 19 -7.06 -8.30 8.00
C ASP A 19 -7.84 -8.31 6.67
N GLN A 20 -8.65 -7.27 6.47
CA GLN A 20 -9.61 -7.13 5.38
C GLN A 20 -8.97 -6.49 4.14
N PHE A 21 -7.75 -5.95 4.23
CA PHE A 21 -7.04 -5.35 3.10
C PHE A 21 -5.93 -6.26 2.60
N ILE A 22 -6.16 -6.88 1.44
CA ILE A 22 -5.16 -7.70 0.75
C ILE A 22 -4.52 -6.91 -0.39
N ILE A 23 -3.28 -7.24 -0.73
CA ILE A 23 -2.61 -6.65 -1.90
C ILE A 23 -3.40 -6.97 -3.17
N ASN A 24 -3.67 -5.96 -4.00
CA ASN A 24 -4.28 -6.19 -5.30
C ASN A 24 -3.28 -6.90 -6.23
N PRO A 25 -3.69 -7.90 -7.03
CA PRO A 25 -2.82 -8.52 -8.05
C PRO A 25 -2.15 -7.53 -9.03
N ASN A 26 -2.68 -6.32 -9.18
CA ASN A 26 -2.09 -5.25 -9.99
C ASN A 26 -0.96 -4.49 -9.27
N THR A 27 -0.56 -4.93 -8.07
CA THR A 27 0.45 -4.31 -7.22
C THR A 27 1.65 -5.24 -7.08
N LYS A 28 2.86 -4.69 -7.16
CA LYS A 28 4.13 -5.38 -6.92
C LYS A 28 5.01 -4.55 -5.99
N ALA A 29 5.75 -5.20 -5.10
CA ALA A 29 6.74 -4.57 -4.25
C ALA A 29 8.05 -4.29 -5.00
N ILE A 30 8.66 -3.14 -4.72
CA ILE A 30 10.04 -2.83 -5.10
C ILE A 30 10.92 -2.73 -3.86
N ASP A 31 12.12 -3.28 -3.95
CA ASP A 31 13.03 -3.37 -2.82
C ASP A 31 13.74 -2.02 -2.57
N LEU A 32 13.88 -1.68 -1.30
CA LEU A 32 14.68 -0.55 -0.83
C LEU A 32 16.00 -1.03 -0.25
N PHE A 33 17.06 -0.30 -0.57
CA PHE A 33 18.40 -0.63 -0.14
C PHE A 33 19.10 0.53 0.55
N GLU A 34 19.90 0.20 1.55
CA GLU A 34 20.89 1.09 2.14
C GLU A 34 22.27 0.68 1.63
N CYS A 35 22.97 1.62 0.98
CA CYS A 35 24.27 1.38 0.36
C CYS A 35 25.32 2.32 0.95
N PRO A 36 26.59 1.89 1.09
CA PRO A 36 27.69 2.80 1.44
C PRO A 36 27.82 3.94 0.43
N ARG A 37 28.23 5.12 0.91
CA ARG A 37 28.40 6.32 0.06
C ARG A 37 29.39 6.07 -1.08
N GLY A 38 29.04 6.48 -2.30
CA GLY A 38 29.91 6.44 -3.48
C GLY A 38 29.83 5.18 -4.34
N LEU A 39 28.92 4.24 -4.06
CA LEU A 39 28.82 2.98 -4.78
C LEU A 39 27.71 2.92 -5.85
N ASP A 40 26.75 3.85 -5.85
CA ASP A 40 25.62 3.81 -6.80
C ASP A 40 25.05 5.20 -7.12
N GLU A 41 25.81 6.03 -7.84
CA GLU A 41 25.38 7.39 -8.22
C GLU A 41 24.28 7.43 -9.30
N ARG A 42 23.94 6.29 -9.92
CA ARG A 42 22.93 6.21 -10.99
C ARG A 42 21.61 5.58 -10.57
N SER A 43 21.52 4.94 -9.42
CA SER A 43 20.25 4.41 -8.95
C SER A 43 19.33 5.54 -8.50
N PRO A 44 18.02 5.45 -8.76
CA PRO A 44 17.06 6.39 -8.21
C PRO A 44 16.99 6.20 -6.69
N MET A 45 16.79 7.32 -5.99
CA MET A 45 16.87 7.38 -4.54
C MET A 45 15.68 8.10 -3.93
N ILE A 46 15.31 7.68 -2.74
CA ILE A 46 14.27 8.29 -1.91
C ILE A 46 14.95 8.82 -0.67
N SER A 47 14.81 10.11 -0.39
CA SER A 47 15.32 10.70 0.84
C SER A 47 14.17 11.16 1.73
N CYS A 48 14.29 10.90 3.02
CA CYS A 48 13.34 11.32 4.04
C CYS A 48 14.09 11.87 5.25
N LYS A 49 13.40 12.70 6.04
CA LYS A 49 13.95 13.25 7.27
C LYS A 49 13.50 12.38 8.45
N GLU A 50 14.44 12.01 9.30
CA GLU A 50 14.16 11.31 10.54
C GLU A 50 13.76 12.28 11.66
N SER A 51 13.20 11.76 12.75
CA SER A 51 12.71 12.57 13.87
C SER A 51 13.80 13.38 14.58
N ASN A 52 15.04 12.91 14.56
CA ASN A 52 16.23 13.61 15.06
C ASN A 52 16.79 14.66 14.07
N GLY A 53 16.18 14.78 12.88
CA GLY A 53 16.60 15.67 11.81
C GLY A 53 17.63 15.12 10.82
N SER A 54 18.14 13.89 10.99
CA SER A 54 19.03 13.27 9.99
C SER A 54 18.29 13.01 8.69
N LEU A 55 18.96 13.26 7.56
CA LEU A 55 18.48 12.85 6.26
C LEU A 55 18.89 11.40 6.05
N LYS A 56 17.91 10.54 5.79
CA LYS A 56 18.13 9.14 5.42
C LYS A 56 17.75 8.93 3.97
N THR A 57 18.61 8.24 3.23
CA THR A 57 18.46 8.01 1.78
C THR A 57 18.46 6.52 1.51
N TYR A 58 17.48 6.08 0.73
CA TYR A 58 17.30 4.71 0.28
C TYR A 58 17.46 4.66 -1.23
N ASN A 59 18.15 3.65 -1.73
CA ASN A 59 18.28 3.39 -3.15
C ASN A 59 17.23 2.37 -3.58
N VAL A 60 16.75 2.54 -4.80
CA VAL A 60 15.77 1.67 -5.42
C VAL A 60 16.39 1.11 -6.69
N PHE A 61 16.40 -0.21 -6.80
CA PHE A 61 16.86 -0.90 -8.00
C PHE A 61 15.64 -1.52 -8.66
N GLY A 62 15.42 -1.19 -9.93
CA GLY A 62 14.34 -1.79 -10.69
C GLY A 62 14.77 -3.17 -11.19
N SER A 63 15.49 -3.15 -12.30
CA SER A 63 16.00 -4.32 -13.03
C SER A 63 17.51 -4.48 -12.89
N THR A 64 18.21 -3.41 -12.50
CA THR A 64 19.62 -3.48 -12.14
C THR A 64 19.77 -4.27 -10.84
N HIS A 65 20.88 -5.02 -10.72
CA HIS A 65 21.16 -5.72 -9.48
C HIS A 65 21.87 -4.75 -8.52
N PRO A 66 21.41 -4.66 -7.26
CA PRO A 66 22.11 -3.88 -6.25
C PRO A 66 23.54 -4.43 -6.08
N SER A 67 24.48 -3.52 -5.80
CA SER A 67 25.83 -3.92 -5.40
C SER A 67 25.79 -4.86 -4.19
N GLN A 68 26.74 -5.79 -4.08
CA GLN A 68 26.85 -6.73 -2.95
C GLN A 68 27.00 -6.03 -1.59
N TYR A 69 27.38 -4.75 -1.59
CA TYR A 69 27.54 -3.93 -0.39
C TYR A 69 26.24 -3.22 0.03
N CYS A 70 25.18 -3.30 -0.77
CA CYS A 70 23.87 -2.77 -0.45
C CYS A 70 23.07 -3.79 0.37
N SER A 71 22.44 -3.33 1.45
CA SER A 71 21.58 -4.16 2.28
C SER A 71 20.11 -3.84 2.01
N LYS A 72 19.28 -4.86 1.76
CA LYS A 72 17.82 -4.68 1.66
C LYS A 72 17.28 -4.29 3.03
N VAL A 73 16.56 -3.17 3.09
CA VAL A 73 16.02 -2.60 4.34
C VAL A 73 14.50 -2.51 4.34
N GLY A 74 13.84 -2.73 3.21
CA GLY A 74 12.38 -2.71 3.12
C GLY A 74 11.87 -2.88 1.70
N GLU A 75 10.56 -2.71 1.55
CA GLU A 75 9.85 -2.88 0.29
C GLU A 75 8.76 -1.81 0.15
N ILE A 76 8.54 -1.24 -1.05
CA ILE A 76 7.42 -0.33 -1.29
C ILE A 76 6.49 -0.95 -2.34
N PRO A 77 5.21 -1.19 -2.03
CA PRO A 77 4.23 -1.60 -3.01
C PRO A 77 3.95 -0.46 -4.00
N MET A 78 3.91 -0.82 -5.27
CA MET A 78 3.63 0.07 -6.39
C MET A 78 2.73 -0.64 -7.38
N LEU A 79 1.95 0.11 -8.16
CA LEU A 79 1.27 -0.46 -9.32
C LEU A 79 2.28 -1.12 -10.27
N ILE A 80 1.95 -2.29 -10.80
CA ILE A 80 2.77 -3.00 -11.80
C ILE A 80 3.10 -2.09 -12.99
N SER A 81 2.14 -1.26 -13.42
CA SER A 81 2.34 -0.28 -14.49
C SER A 81 3.40 0.78 -14.14
N ALA A 82 3.49 1.16 -12.86
CA ALA A 82 4.49 2.11 -12.38
C ALA A 82 5.88 1.47 -12.28
N VAL A 83 5.95 0.21 -11.83
CA VAL A 83 7.19 -0.59 -11.85
C VAL A 83 7.72 -0.73 -13.27
N ASN A 84 6.85 -1.10 -14.22
CA ASN A 84 7.21 -1.21 -15.64
C ASN A 84 7.72 0.11 -16.21
N ALA A 85 7.08 1.24 -15.88
CA ALA A 85 7.54 2.56 -16.31
C ALA A 85 8.92 2.90 -15.73
N LEU A 86 9.21 2.52 -14.48
CA LEU A 86 10.52 2.72 -13.86
C LEU A 86 11.62 1.93 -14.56
N HIS A 87 11.33 0.68 -14.94
CA HIS A 87 12.26 -0.12 -15.75
C HIS A 87 12.53 0.50 -17.12
N GLN A 88 11.49 0.99 -17.80
CA GLN A 88 11.61 1.59 -19.14
C GLN A 88 12.34 2.94 -19.15
N SER A 89 12.36 3.65 -18.02
CA SER A 89 13.01 4.96 -17.91
C SER A 89 14.47 4.88 -17.48
N ASN A 90 15.08 3.70 -17.52
CA ASN A 90 16.41 3.43 -16.95
C ASN A 90 16.49 3.92 -15.50
N GLU A 91 15.44 3.65 -14.72
CA GLU A 91 15.43 3.86 -13.27
C GLU A 91 15.61 5.36 -12.92
N SER A 92 14.87 6.23 -13.59
CA SER A 92 14.95 7.67 -13.32
C SER A 92 14.29 8.06 -11.98
N ASN A 93 14.95 8.97 -11.23
CA ASN A 93 14.40 9.60 -10.03
C ASN A 93 13.02 10.22 -10.27
N GLN A 94 12.80 10.81 -11.44
CA GLN A 94 11.53 11.42 -11.79
C GLN A 94 10.42 10.38 -11.94
N THR A 95 10.71 9.24 -12.55
CA THR A 95 9.74 8.14 -12.68
C THR A 95 9.46 7.49 -11.32
N LEU A 96 10.48 7.32 -10.48
CA LEU A 96 10.31 6.81 -9.12
C LEU A 96 9.37 7.72 -8.30
N LYS A 97 9.58 9.03 -8.36
CA LYS A 97 8.69 10.01 -7.72
C LYS A 97 7.25 9.86 -8.21
N MET A 98 7.03 9.81 -9.53
CA MET A 98 5.69 9.61 -10.10
C MET A 98 5.05 8.28 -9.69
N ALA A 99 5.84 7.21 -9.57
CA ALA A 99 5.36 5.91 -9.10
C ALA A 99 4.89 5.97 -7.64
N LEU A 100 5.67 6.61 -6.77
CA LEU A 100 5.32 6.82 -5.37
C LEU A 100 4.07 7.70 -5.21
N GLU A 101 3.94 8.75 -6.02
CA GLU A 101 2.76 9.63 -6.03
C GLU A 101 1.48 8.92 -6.49
N LYS A 102 1.60 7.99 -7.45
CA LYS A 102 0.48 7.11 -7.87
C LYS A 102 0.11 6.11 -6.78
N GLY A 103 1.09 5.64 -6.01
CA GLY A 103 0.90 4.66 -4.96
C GLY A 103 0.58 3.27 -5.50
N PHE A 104 -0.28 2.55 -4.77
CA PHE A 104 -0.65 1.18 -5.06
C PHE A 104 -2.11 0.88 -4.70
N GLU A 105 -2.60 -0.23 -5.26
CA GLU A 105 -3.95 -0.73 -5.03
C GLU A 105 -3.94 -1.83 -3.96
N MET A 106 -4.90 -1.72 -3.05
CA MET A 106 -5.30 -2.78 -2.14
C MET A 106 -6.71 -3.21 -2.50
N ARG A 107 -7.05 -4.46 -2.22
CA ARG A 107 -8.42 -4.97 -2.27
C ARG A 107 -8.94 -5.09 -0.86
N TYR A 108 -10.14 -4.57 -0.65
CA TYR A 108 -10.89 -4.81 0.56
C TYR A 108 -11.71 -6.09 0.37
N THR A 109 -11.47 -7.08 1.22
CA THR A 109 -12.18 -8.36 1.24
C THR A 109 -13.37 -8.22 2.16
N ILE A 110 -14.55 -8.13 1.56
CA ILE A 110 -15.82 -8.20 2.29
C ILE A 110 -16.39 -9.61 2.13
N ASP A 111 -17.13 -10.07 3.14
CA ASP A 111 -17.94 -11.28 2.99
C ASP A 111 -18.97 -11.06 1.87
N LYS A 112 -18.69 -11.66 0.71
CA LYS A 112 -19.45 -11.42 -0.51
C LYS A 112 -20.87 -11.96 -0.44
N GLU A 113 -21.10 -13.02 0.33
CA GLU A 113 -22.44 -13.61 0.45
C GLU A 113 -23.31 -12.70 1.31
N ILE A 114 -22.82 -12.33 2.50
CA ILE A 114 -23.54 -11.43 3.41
C ILE A 114 -23.74 -10.06 2.77
N CYS A 115 -22.72 -9.54 2.06
CA CYS A 115 -22.84 -8.27 1.36
C CYS A 115 -23.86 -8.32 0.21
N ARG A 116 -23.93 -9.43 -0.52
CA ARG A 116 -24.93 -9.60 -1.58
C ARG A 116 -26.34 -9.59 -0.99
N ASP A 117 -26.57 -10.29 0.11
CA ASP A 117 -27.88 -10.35 0.77
C ASP A 117 -28.28 -8.96 1.30
N CYS A 118 -27.34 -8.23 1.89
CA CYS A 118 -27.52 -6.84 2.27
C CYS A 118 -27.95 -5.96 1.09
N ALA A 119 -27.21 -6.02 -0.03
CA ALA A 119 -27.50 -5.25 -1.23
C ALA A 119 -28.86 -5.62 -1.84
N SER A 120 -29.22 -6.91 -1.86
CA SER A 120 -30.54 -7.38 -2.31
C SER A 120 -31.69 -6.87 -1.44
N SER A 121 -31.42 -6.57 -0.17
CA SER A 121 -32.39 -5.94 0.75
C SER A 121 -32.41 -4.41 0.71
N SER A 122 -31.78 -3.79 -0.30
CA SER A 122 -31.61 -2.33 -0.44
C SER A 122 -30.69 -1.67 0.61
N GLY A 123 -29.85 -2.47 1.26
CA GLY A 123 -28.82 -2.00 2.19
C GLY A 123 -27.47 -1.75 1.52
N THR A 124 -26.57 -1.08 2.23
CA THR A 124 -25.16 -0.91 1.83
C THR A 124 -24.26 -1.68 2.79
N CYS A 125 -23.31 -2.44 2.24
CA CYS A 125 -22.37 -3.20 3.06
C CYS A 125 -21.37 -2.25 3.73
N GLY A 126 -21.15 -2.43 5.03
CA GLY A 126 -20.17 -1.66 5.78
C GLY A 126 -19.71 -2.40 7.02
N SER A 127 -19.07 -1.67 7.92
CA SER A 127 -18.63 -2.18 9.21
C SER A 127 -19.00 -1.22 10.34
N ASP A 128 -19.10 -1.76 11.55
CA ASP A 128 -19.27 -0.98 12.77
C ASP A 128 -17.93 -0.36 13.19
N ILE A 129 -17.89 0.97 13.34
CA ILE A 129 -16.65 1.73 13.61
C ILE A 129 -15.95 1.29 14.93
N ARG A 130 -16.67 0.72 15.90
CA ARG A 130 -16.09 0.35 17.20
C ARG A 130 -15.60 -1.08 17.25
N SER A 131 -16.14 -1.96 16.42
CA SER A 131 -15.88 -3.40 16.48
C SER A 131 -15.31 -3.98 15.19
N ASP A 132 -15.22 -3.18 14.11
CA ASP A 132 -14.83 -3.56 12.76
C ASP A 132 -15.61 -4.75 12.18
N LYS A 133 -16.71 -5.13 12.83
CA LYS A 133 -17.61 -6.21 12.40
C LYS A 133 -18.47 -5.73 11.25
N PHE A 134 -18.68 -6.61 10.27
CA PHE A 134 -19.60 -6.38 9.17
C PHE A 134 -20.99 -5.95 9.66
N ARG A 135 -21.59 -4.97 8.98
CA ARG A 135 -22.97 -4.52 9.16
C ARG A 135 -23.61 -4.23 7.81
N CYS A 136 -24.88 -4.59 7.69
CA CYS A 136 -25.72 -4.11 6.61
C CYS A 136 -26.32 -2.76 6.99
N LEU A 137 -25.94 -1.68 6.31
CA LEU A 137 -26.39 -0.32 6.58
C LEU A 137 -27.70 -0.06 5.83
N CYS A 138 -28.80 0.01 6.57
CA CYS A 138 -30.14 0.25 6.04
C CYS A 138 -30.65 1.63 6.45
N SER A 139 -31.69 2.12 5.77
CA SER A 139 -32.25 3.47 5.99
C SER A 139 -32.78 3.70 7.40
N ASP A 140 -33.20 2.65 8.09
CA ASP A 140 -33.69 2.68 9.46
C ASP A 140 -32.54 2.49 10.48
N LYS A 141 -31.78 1.40 10.37
CA LYS A 141 -30.63 1.10 11.24
C LYS A 141 -29.68 0.06 10.64
N PRO A 142 -28.48 -0.13 11.21
CA PRO A 142 -27.59 -1.21 10.79
C PRO A 142 -28.05 -2.59 11.28
N TYR A 143 -28.07 -3.58 10.39
CA TYR A 143 -28.38 -5.00 10.66
C TYR A 143 -27.14 -5.90 10.55
N LYS A 144 -27.28 -7.18 10.87
CA LYS A 144 -26.19 -8.18 10.79
C LYS A 144 -25.93 -8.61 9.34
N SER A 145 -26.96 -8.89 8.56
CA SER A 145 -26.82 -9.41 7.18
C SER A 145 -27.72 -8.71 6.16
N SER A 146 -28.98 -8.40 6.48
CA SER A 146 -29.96 -7.78 5.57
C SER A 146 -30.89 -6.79 6.29
N CYS A 147 -31.51 -5.88 5.55
CA CYS A 147 -32.51 -4.93 6.05
C CYS A 147 -33.84 -5.56 6.47
N GLN A 148 -33.98 -6.87 6.27
CA GLN A 148 -35.16 -7.65 6.67
C GLN A 148 -34.88 -8.55 7.88
N ASP A 149 -33.64 -8.55 8.38
CA ASP A 149 -33.28 -9.38 9.53
C ASP A 149 -34.00 -8.88 10.79
N VAL A 150 -34.96 -9.65 11.29
CA VAL A 150 -35.48 -9.44 12.63
C VAL A 150 -34.36 -9.78 13.59
N GLN A 151 -33.92 -8.81 14.38
CA GLN A 151 -32.83 -8.92 15.35
C GLN A 151 -32.87 -10.26 16.11
N GLY A 152 -31.97 -11.17 15.76
CA GLY A 152 -31.62 -12.34 16.56
C GLY A 152 -30.55 -11.98 17.57
#